data_AF-A0AAV7JQK3-F1
#
_entry.id   AF-A0AAV7JQK3-F1
#
_cell.length_a   1.000
_cell.length_b   1.000
_cell.length_c   1.000
_cell.angle_alpha   90.00
_cell.angle_beta   90.00
_cell.angle_gamma   90.00
#
_symmetry.space_group_name_H-M   'P 1'
#
loop_
_entity.id
_entity.type
_entity.pdbx_description
1 polymer ?
#
loop_
_entity_poly.entity_id
_entity_poly.type
_entity_poly.pdbx_seq_one_letter_code
_entity_poly.pdbx_strand_id
1 'polypeptide(L)'
;MTKIDRITKKNKSSIAYPDVPSAIRPVPHSEDLPVPVPLEILDISSDNDSSRDSDEYILPSDDNSPQLFDQDDLDDLIRDLNLPKSSSEILASRLKEKNLLLPGANISKY
;
A
#
# COMPACT_ATOMS: atom_id res chain seq x y z
N MET A 1 31.36 -13.78 23.42
CA MET A 1 29.89 -13.95 23.55
C MET A 1 29.49 -13.61 24.97
N THR A 2 28.77 -12.51 25.18
CA THR A 2 28.11 -12.22 26.46
C THR A 2 26.90 -13.13 26.62
N LYS A 3 26.76 -13.80 27.77
CA LYS A 3 25.54 -14.56 28.09
C LYS A 3 24.43 -13.56 28.39
N ILE A 4 23.41 -13.52 27.53
CA ILE A 4 22.25 -12.65 27.71
C ILE A 4 21.22 -13.45 28.52
N ASP A 5 20.97 -13.04 29.75
CA ASP A 5 19.90 -13.61 30.56
C ASP A 5 18.52 -13.21 30.01
N ARG A 6 17.47 -13.92 30.44
CA ARG A 6 16.10 -13.66 30.01
C ARG A 6 15.71 -12.18 30.23
N ILE A 7 15.28 -11.52 29.16
CA ILE A 7 14.79 -10.15 29.19
C ILE A 7 13.43 -10.10 29.88
N THR A 8 13.32 -9.29 30.92
CA THR A 8 12.10 -9.02 31.68
C THR A 8 11.90 -7.52 31.84
N LYS A 9 10.67 -7.08 32.16
CA LYS A 9 10.38 -5.65 32.35
C LYS A 9 11.26 -4.98 33.42
N LYS A 10 11.76 -5.75 34.40
CA LYS A 10 12.56 -5.26 35.54
C LYS A 10 14.05 -5.12 35.24
N ASN A 11 14.60 -5.95 34.33
CA ASN A 11 16.04 -5.96 34.02
C ASN A 11 16.37 -5.34 32.66
N LYS A 12 15.38 -4.94 31.84
CA LYS A 12 15.57 -4.41 30.48
C LYS A 12 16.56 -3.23 30.38
N SER A 13 16.59 -2.36 31.38
CA SER A 13 17.47 -1.18 31.40
C SER A 13 18.92 -1.50 31.72
N SER A 14 19.20 -2.68 32.27
CA SER A 14 20.54 -3.13 32.66
C SER A 14 21.19 -4.05 31.62
N ILE A 15 20.53 -4.29 30.48
CA ILE A 15 21.04 -5.16 29.43
C ILE A 15 22.10 -4.41 28.63
N ALA A 16 23.33 -4.92 28.67
CA ALA A 16 24.41 -4.50 27.79
C ALA A 16 24.42 -5.38 26.54
N TYR A 17 24.16 -4.79 25.38
CA TYR A 17 24.23 -5.50 24.11
C TYR A 17 25.68 -5.57 23.62
N PRO A 18 26.13 -6.72 23.09
CA PRO A 18 27.45 -6.83 22.48
C PRO A 18 27.52 -6.01 21.20
N ASP A 19 28.70 -5.47 20.91
CA ASP A 19 28.99 -4.84 19.63
C ASP A 19 29.18 -5.93 18.57
N VAL A 20 28.31 -5.97 17.55
CA VAL A 20 28.36 -6.97 16.48
C VAL A 20 28.52 -6.27 15.13
N PRO A 21 29.36 -6.81 14.21
CA PRO A 21 29.67 -6.15 12.95
C PRO A 21 28.47 -6.01 12.00
N SER A 22 27.42 -6.80 12.23
CA SER A 22 26.17 -6.77 11.47
C SER A 22 25.19 -5.67 11.91
N ALA A 23 25.43 -5.01 13.04
CA ALA A 23 24.53 -3.99 13.59
C ALA A 23 25.21 -2.62 13.54
N ILE A 24 24.59 -1.67 12.85
CA ILE A 24 25.06 -0.29 12.78
C ILE A 24 24.35 0.51 13.88
N ARG A 25 25.11 1.30 14.64
CA ARG A 25 24.55 2.21 15.64
C ARG A 25 23.83 3.37 14.93
N PRO A 26 22.78 3.96 15.53
CA PRO A 26 22.17 5.16 14.99
C PRO A 26 23.24 6.23 14.74
N VAL A 27 23.20 6.82 13.55
CA VAL A 27 24.13 7.89 13.18
C VAL A 27 23.66 9.18 13.86
N PRO A 28 24.52 9.86 14.64
CA PRO A 28 24.17 11.14 15.25
C PRO A 28 23.86 12.19 14.17
N HIS A 29 22.82 12.98 14.40
CA HIS A 29 22.49 14.11 13.53
C HIS A 29 23.50 15.25 13.70
N SER A 30 23.82 15.94 12.61
CA SER A 30 24.73 17.08 12.54
C SER A 30 24.25 18.07 11.47
N GLU A 31 24.96 19.19 11.28
CA GLU A 31 24.65 20.17 10.23
C GLU A 31 24.68 19.54 8.82
N ASP A 32 25.57 18.56 8.60
CA ASP A 32 25.65 17.78 7.35
C ASP A 32 24.56 16.70 7.23
N LEU A 33 23.94 16.30 8.35
CA LEU A 33 22.92 15.25 8.46
C LEU A 33 21.74 15.71 9.34
N PRO A 34 21.00 16.74 8.92
CA PRO A 34 19.94 17.31 9.73
C PRO A 34 18.79 16.30 9.91
N VAL A 35 18.02 16.50 10.98
CA VAL A 35 16.79 15.72 11.20
C VAL A 35 15.82 16.04 10.06
N PRO A 36 15.27 15.04 9.34
CA PRO A 36 14.26 15.29 8.33
C PRO A 36 13.03 15.90 9.00
N VAL A 37 12.65 17.09 8.55
CA VAL A 37 11.44 17.78 9.03
C VAL A 37 10.24 17.19 8.27
N PRO A 38 9.19 16.72 8.97
CA PRO A 38 7.96 16.32 8.31
C PRO A 38 7.41 17.47 7.47
N LEU A 39 7.05 17.20 6.22
CA LEU A 39 6.38 18.19 5.37
C LEU A 39 5.07 18.61 6.04
N GLU A 40 4.88 19.90 6.25
CA GLU A 40 3.57 20.44 6.64
C GLU A 40 2.63 20.21 5.46
N ILE A 41 1.69 19.28 5.66
CA ILE A 41 0.60 19.04 4.72
C ILE A 41 -0.23 20.32 4.75
N LEU A 42 -0.14 21.12 3.69
CA LEU A 42 -0.99 22.28 3.52
C LEU A 42 -2.44 21.78 3.50
N ASP A 43 -3.22 22.19 4.49
CA ASP A 43 -4.67 22.06 4.46
C ASP A 43 -5.16 23.03 3.39
N ILE A 44 -5.16 22.55 2.13
CA ILE A 44 -5.64 23.28 0.96
C ILE A 44 -7.15 23.43 1.07
N SER A 45 -7.57 24.38 1.91
CA SER A 45 -8.86 25.03 1.81
C SER A 45 -8.93 25.66 0.42
N SER A 46 -9.68 25.00 -0.46
CA SER A 46 -10.07 25.47 -1.77
C SER A 46 -10.57 26.91 -1.71
N ASP A 47 -9.75 27.84 -2.20
CA ASP A 47 -10.27 29.01 -2.89
C ASP A 47 -9.37 29.38 -4.07
N ASN A 48 -10.05 29.52 -5.19
CA ASN A 48 -9.58 29.58 -6.56
C ASN A 48 -8.85 30.90 -6.87
N ASP A 49 -7.63 30.85 -7.41
CA ASP A 49 -7.24 31.80 -8.46
C ASP A 49 -6.09 31.36 -9.38
N SER A 50 -6.26 31.72 -10.64
CA SER A 50 -5.66 31.14 -11.84
C SER A 50 -4.16 31.42 -12.09
N SER A 51 -3.44 30.47 -12.70
CA SER A 51 -2.51 30.72 -13.83
C SER A 51 -2.00 29.40 -14.43
N ARG A 52 -1.70 29.46 -15.72
CA ARG A 52 -1.74 28.36 -16.69
C ARG A 52 -0.42 27.60 -16.84
N ASP A 53 -0.57 26.41 -17.41
CA ASP A 53 0.38 25.67 -18.26
C ASP A 53 1.38 24.75 -17.55
N SER A 54 0.95 23.51 -17.30
CA SER A 54 1.76 22.31 -17.53
C SER A 54 0.89 21.07 -17.26
N ASP A 55 0.80 20.20 -18.27
CA ASP A 55 0.35 18.81 -18.24
C ASP A 55 -0.64 18.47 -17.12
N GLU A 56 -1.92 18.35 -17.49
CA GLU A 56 -3.01 17.89 -16.61
C GLU A 56 -2.68 16.48 -16.10
N TYR A 57 -1.90 16.42 -15.03
CA TYR A 57 -1.81 15.25 -14.17
C TYR A 57 -3.22 15.09 -13.61
N ILE A 58 -4.01 14.21 -14.25
CA ILE A 58 -5.22 13.69 -13.65
C ILE A 58 -4.76 12.98 -12.38
N LEU A 59 -4.80 13.71 -11.28
CA LEU A 59 -4.72 13.16 -9.94
C LEU A 59 -5.83 12.11 -9.89
N PRO A 60 -5.51 10.82 -9.65
CA PRO A 60 -6.56 9.84 -9.47
C PRO A 60 -7.46 10.39 -8.36
N SER A 61 -8.74 10.54 -8.65
CA SER A 61 -9.71 10.92 -7.64
C SER A 61 -9.50 9.98 -6.46
N ASP A 62 -9.08 10.51 -5.30
CA ASP A 62 -8.97 9.78 -4.04
C ASP A 62 -10.38 9.44 -3.50
N ASP A 63 -11.23 8.95 -4.40
CA ASP A 63 -12.45 8.27 -4.06
C ASP A 63 -12.01 6.97 -3.41
N ASN A 64 -11.94 6.99 -2.08
CA ASN A 64 -11.73 5.85 -1.19
C ASN A 64 -12.83 4.76 -1.35
N SER A 65 -13.66 4.86 -2.38
CA SER A 65 -14.61 3.85 -2.79
C SER A 65 -13.87 2.64 -3.38
N PRO A 66 -14.33 1.42 -3.09
CA PRO A 66 -13.76 0.22 -3.70
C PRO A 66 -13.98 0.25 -5.22
N GLN A 67 -12.89 0.14 -5.97
CA GLN A 67 -12.96 -0.03 -7.42
C GLN A 67 -13.55 -1.40 -7.72
N LEU A 68 -14.71 -1.41 -8.37
CA LEU A 68 -15.38 -2.62 -8.80
C LEU A 68 -14.85 -3.04 -10.17
N PHE A 69 -14.83 -4.35 -10.43
CA PHE A 69 -14.50 -4.89 -11.74
C PHE A 69 -15.70 -4.77 -12.68
N ASP A 70 -15.45 -4.24 -13.88
CA ASP A 70 -16.38 -4.25 -14.99
C ASP A 70 -16.36 -5.61 -15.71
N GLN A 71 -17.25 -5.80 -16.69
CA GLN A 71 -17.27 -7.03 -17.48
C GLN A 71 -15.97 -7.24 -18.26
N ASP A 72 -15.45 -6.18 -18.88
CA ASP A 72 -14.22 -6.24 -19.68
C ASP A 72 -13.00 -6.52 -18.79
N ASP A 73 -12.93 -5.90 -17.61
CA ASP A 73 -11.86 -6.17 -16.63
C ASP A 73 -11.88 -7.62 -16.15
N LEU A 74 -13.07 -8.19 -15.94
CA LEU A 74 -13.23 -9.59 -15.55
C LEU A 74 -12.78 -10.53 -16.68
N ASP A 75 -13.17 -10.25 -17.92
CA ASP A 75 -12.81 -11.05 -19.09
C ASP A 75 -11.30 -10.96 -19.38
N ASP A 76 -10.70 -9.79 -19.24
CA ASP A 76 -9.26 -9.56 -19.35
C ASP A 76 -8.50 -10.33 -18.26
N LEU A 77 -8.97 -10.29 -17.02
CA LEU A 77 -8.37 -11.06 -15.93
C LEU A 77 -8.42 -12.58 -16.18
N ILE A 78 -9.55 -13.09 -16.69
CA ILE A 78 -9.70 -14.50 -17.06
C ILE A 78 -8.71 -14.89 -18.17
N ARG A 79 -8.54 -14.01 -19.18
CA ARG A 79 -7.64 -14.22 -20.31
C ARG A 79 -6.17 -14.19 -19.89
N ASP A 80 -5.78 -13.20 -19.09
CA ASP A 80 -4.39 -13.00 -18.66
C ASP A 80 -3.92 -14.14 -17.74
N LEU A 81 -4.82 -14.65 -16.90
CA LEU A 81 -4.57 -15.82 -16.06
C LEU A 81 -4.77 -17.15 -16.80
N ASN A 82 -5.22 -17.10 -18.06
CA ASN A 82 -5.50 -18.26 -18.91
C ASN A 82 -6.35 -19.32 -18.21
N LEU A 83 -7.42 -18.88 -17.53
CA LEU A 83 -8.23 -19.76 -16.69
C LEU A 83 -9.17 -20.62 -17.53
N PRO A 84 -9.29 -21.93 -17.22
CA PRO A 84 -10.31 -22.77 -17.84
C PRO A 84 -11.71 -22.35 -17.35
N LYS A 85 -12.75 -22.82 -18.05
CA LYS A 85 -14.14 -22.42 -17.79
C LYS A 85 -14.58 -22.58 -16.34
N SER A 86 -14.38 -23.76 -15.79
CA SER A 86 -14.76 -24.08 -14.41
C SER A 86 -14.06 -23.18 -13.38
N SER A 87 -12.78 -22.87 -13.57
CA SER A 87 -12.03 -22.00 -12.66
C SER A 87 -12.47 -20.54 -12.75
N SER A 88 -12.80 -20.09 -13.95
CA SER A 88 -13.31 -18.73 -14.18
C SER A 88 -14.67 -18.53 -13.50
N GLU A 89 -15.58 -19.51 -13.62
CA GLU A 89 -16.88 -19.53 -12.93
C GLU A 89 -16.75 -19.40 -11.41
N ILE A 90 -15.81 -20.14 -10.81
CA ILE A 90 -15.52 -20.04 -9.37
C ILE A 90 -14.98 -18.64 -9.03
N LEU A 91 -14.06 -18.11 -9.84
CA LEU A 91 -13.49 -16.77 -9.64
C LEU A 91 -14.58 -15.69 -9.65
N ALA A 92 -15.45 -15.66 -10.65
CA ALA A 92 -16.52 -14.66 -10.72
C ALA A 92 -17.53 -14.83 -9.58
N SER A 93 -17.86 -16.06 -9.18
CA SER A 93 -18.71 -16.30 -8.00
C SER A 93 -18.10 -15.71 -6.73
N ARG A 94 -16.79 -15.88 -6.52
CA ARG A 94 -16.08 -15.33 -5.36
C ARG A 94 -15.99 -13.80 -5.41
N LEU A 95 -15.74 -13.20 -6.57
CA LEU A 95 -15.73 -11.74 -6.72
C LEU A 95 -17.12 -11.15 -6.44
N LYS A 96 -18.17 -11.83 -6.91
CA LYS A 96 -19.57 -11.46 -6.64
C LYS A 96 -19.91 -11.56 -5.14
N GLU A 97 -19.52 -12.65 -4.48
CA GLU A 97 -19.69 -12.81 -3.02
C GLU A 97 -18.99 -11.71 -2.20
N LYS A 98 -17.89 -11.17 -2.74
CA LYS A 98 -17.12 -10.09 -2.12
C LYS A 98 -17.60 -8.69 -2.48
N ASN A 99 -18.67 -8.55 -3.26
CA ASN A 99 -19.17 -7.29 -3.80
C ASN A 99 -18.06 -6.50 -4.53
N LEU A 100 -17.20 -7.20 -5.27
CA LEU A 100 -16.12 -6.60 -6.06
C LEU A 100 -16.46 -6.52 -7.55
N LEU A 101 -17.68 -6.90 -7.94
CA LEU A 101 -18.13 -6.93 -9.33
C LEU A 101 -19.28 -5.94 -9.53
N LEU A 102 -19.31 -5.25 -10.66
CA LEU A 102 -20.46 -4.41 -11.01
C LEU A 102 -21.77 -5.24 -11.11
N PRO A 103 -22.93 -4.66 -10.74
CA PRO A 103 -24.21 -5.31 -10.90
C PRO A 103 -24.53 -5.50 -12.39
N GLY A 104 -24.37 -6.74 -12.88
CA GLY A 104 -24.60 -7.12 -14.27
C GLY A 104 -23.41 -7.80 -14.94
N ALA A 105 -22.22 -7.70 -14.35
CA ALA A 105 -21.06 -8.46 -14.81
C ALA A 105 -21.23 -9.95 -14.47
N ASN A 106 -21.15 -10.81 -15.48
CA ASN A 106 -21.22 -12.26 -15.35
C ASN A 106 -20.33 -12.89 -16.42
N ILE A 107 -19.93 -14.14 -16.23
CA ILE A 107 -19.23 -14.85 -17.30
C ILE A 107 -20.22 -15.13 -18.43
N SER A 108 -20.15 -14.32 -19.49
CA SER A 108 -21.07 -14.39 -20.62
C SER A 108 -20.46 -15.05 -21.85
N LYS A 109 -19.14 -15.22 -21.92
CA LYS A 109 -18.45 -15.64 -23.14
C LYS A 109 -17.41 -16.72 -22.86
N TYR A 110 -17.43 -17.73 -23.72
CA TYR A 110 -16.38 -18.73 -23.94
C TYR A 110 -16.21 -18.93 -25.44
#